data_AF-A0A9W8JIL3-F1
#
_entry.id   AF-A0A9W8JIL3-F1
#
_cell.length_a   1.000
_cell.length_b   1.000
_cell.length_c   1.000
_cell.angle_alpha   90.00
_cell.angle_beta   90.00
_cell.angle_gamma   90.00
#
_symmetry.space_group_name_H-M   'P 1'
#
loop_
_entity.id
_entity.type
_entity.pdbx_description
1 polymer ?
#
loop_
_entity_poly.entity_id
_entity_poly.type
_entity_poly.pdbx_seq_one_letter_code
_entity_poly.pdbx_strand_id
1 'polypeptide(L)'
;MPSLTLRPFLSVPSKSPTFPKVSKRRWPLDGRDDPAPGVNTFKPYQDVPEEIIRNVKNPWRPSFANSTSTSWAYHESSDPVLETRAEPYKAYTEQVIQKPSWYIHFHVAVRSTQPEDHESRAKKIVKSAEDWCLGDLSLLVHLFIARAAICEDEEPVLAVGSFAQQVCYYFENNNPSYYTKFVNQLGRVLIGTFLACWDRDCERSLARLPYTEHQTENYLSSSLNLAKFMGALVGYGVLTPADIKPCVRLLVHQATHTEYLMAIRELLTYAEDRFWKKGSYDRENDVSEFLQRLSEVVSSSSAEEIQVQSDVDVQLQDEGDDGTITSPPCMEPGVAVYDEILELVDHFSRAAADK
;
A
#
# COMPACT_ATOMS: atom_id res chain seq x y z
N MET A 1 -2.38 -50.03 38.23
CA MET A 1 -2.33 -48.55 38.34
C MET A 1 -0.88 -48.13 38.59
N PRO A 2 -0.18 -47.55 37.61
CA PRO A 2 1.11 -46.92 37.83
C PRO A 2 0.96 -45.39 37.96
N SER A 3 1.65 -44.86 38.97
CA SER A 3 1.81 -43.44 39.29
C SER A 3 2.71 -42.76 38.25
N LEU A 4 2.24 -41.67 37.64
CA LEU A 4 3.02 -40.80 36.77
C LEU A 4 3.64 -39.66 37.60
N THR A 5 4.94 -39.73 37.80
CA THR A 5 5.77 -38.68 38.39
C THR A 5 6.05 -37.60 37.33
N LEU A 6 5.52 -36.39 37.55
CA LEU A 6 5.87 -35.20 36.77
C LEU A 6 7.27 -34.72 37.16
N ARG A 7 8.16 -34.61 36.16
CA ARG A 7 9.44 -33.88 36.27
C ARG A 7 9.22 -32.39 36.00
N PRO A 8 9.91 -31.47 36.70
CA PRO A 8 9.85 -30.05 36.41
C PRO A 8 10.75 -29.72 35.21
N PHE A 9 10.22 -28.96 34.25
CA PHE A 9 11.00 -28.37 33.16
C PHE A 9 11.88 -27.24 33.70
N LEU A 10 13.15 -27.29 33.29
CA LEU A 10 14.18 -26.31 33.57
C LEU A 10 13.87 -24.98 32.87
N SER A 11 13.99 -23.90 33.63
CA SER A 11 13.95 -22.52 33.18
C SER A 11 15.10 -22.20 32.21
N VAL A 12 14.75 -21.75 31.00
CA VAL A 12 15.70 -21.18 30.04
C VAL A 12 15.82 -19.67 30.30
N PRO A 13 17.04 -19.10 30.36
CA PRO A 13 17.24 -17.67 30.61
C PRO A 13 16.88 -16.86 29.35
N SER A 14 15.93 -15.92 29.48
CA SER A 14 15.62 -14.94 28.44
C SER A 14 16.78 -13.96 28.29
N LYS A 15 17.58 -14.10 27.24
CA LYS A 15 18.41 -13.00 26.74
C LYS A 15 17.57 -12.18 25.78
N SER A 16 17.16 -11.00 26.22
CA SER A 16 16.49 -10.00 25.40
C SER A 16 17.39 -9.62 24.21
N PRO A 17 16.89 -9.59 22.97
CA PRO A 17 17.66 -9.08 21.85
C PRO A 17 17.88 -7.57 22.02
N THR A 18 19.14 -7.16 22.01
CA THR A 18 19.56 -5.77 22.01
C THR A 18 19.34 -5.21 20.61
N PHE A 19 18.28 -4.43 20.41
CA PHE A 19 18.02 -3.75 19.15
C PHE A 19 19.09 -2.69 18.85
N PRO A 20 19.53 -2.52 17.59
CA PRO A 20 20.39 -1.43 17.20
C PRO A 20 19.68 -0.09 17.47
N LYS A 21 20.41 0.86 18.06
CA LYS A 21 19.91 2.21 18.31
C LYS A 21 19.59 2.89 16.98
N VAL A 22 18.32 2.93 16.61
CA VAL A 22 17.82 3.80 15.55
C VAL A 22 18.20 5.24 15.91
N SER A 23 18.96 5.86 15.03
CA SER A 23 19.31 7.27 15.07
C SER A 23 18.03 8.10 15.03
N LYS A 24 17.52 8.47 16.21
CA LYS A 24 16.47 9.48 16.32
C LYS A 24 17.03 10.77 15.72
N ARG A 25 16.65 11.10 14.49
CA ARG A 25 16.73 12.50 14.01
C ARG A 25 15.86 13.34 14.94
N ARG A 26 16.52 13.86 15.97
CA ARG A 26 15.93 14.71 17.01
C ARG A 26 15.72 16.07 16.36
N TRP A 27 14.54 16.27 15.76
CA TRP A 27 14.07 17.62 15.48
C TRP A 27 13.89 18.36 16.82
N PRO A 28 14.18 19.67 16.90
CA PRO A 28 14.15 20.38 18.17
C PRO A 28 12.75 20.28 18.77
N LEU A 29 12.64 19.60 19.92
CA LEU A 29 11.46 19.60 20.78
C LEU A 29 11.70 20.56 21.94
N ASP A 30 12.37 21.68 21.68
CA ASP A 30 12.44 22.74 22.67
C ASP A 30 11.08 23.44 22.68
N GLY A 31 10.36 23.30 23.80
CA GLY A 31 9.02 23.82 24.05
C GLY A 31 8.93 25.35 24.12
N ARG A 32 9.62 26.04 23.22
CA ARG A 32 9.52 27.47 22.93
C ARG A 32 9.75 27.70 21.45
N ASP A 33 8.75 27.36 20.64
CA ASP A 33 8.66 27.82 19.26
C ASP A 33 7.17 28.08 18.95
N ASP A 34 6.67 29.23 19.39
CA ASP A 34 5.71 29.91 18.53
C ASP A 34 6.54 30.36 17.32
N PRO A 35 6.33 29.79 16.12
CA PRO A 35 7.11 30.18 14.95
C PRO A 35 6.92 31.67 14.73
N ALA A 36 8.02 32.39 14.56
CA ALA A 36 7.99 33.80 14.20
C ALA A 36 6.94 34.05 13.08
N PRO A 37 6.20 35.17 13.10
CA PRO A 37 5.22 35.49 12.08
C PRO A 37 5.94 35.76 10.75
N GLY A 38 6.24 34.68 10.04
CA GLY A 38 7.15 34.65 8.91
C GLY A 38 7.02 33.30 8.20
N VAL A 39 6.09 33.26 7.26
CA VAL A 39 5.86 32.19 6.27
C VAL A 39 5.86 30.78 6.84
N ASN A 40 4.68 30.38 7.33
CA ASN A 40 4.34 29.02 7.71
C ASN A 40 4.32 28.12 6.45
N THR A 41 5.50 27.81 5.89
CA THR A 41 5.58 27.00 4.67
C THR A 41 5.00 25.61 4.95
N PHE A 42 4.05 25.23 4.12
CA PHE A 42 3.31 23.98 4.14
C PHE A 42 3.84 23.15 2.98
N LYS A 43 4.68 22.14 3.26
CA LYS A 43 5.16 21.20 2.25
C LYS A 43 4.72 19.78 2.62
N PRO A 44 3.42 19.47 2.58
CA PRO A 44 2.90 18.16 2.98
C PRO A 44 3.41 17.01 2.12
N TYR A 45 3.96 17.33 0.94
CA TYR A 45 4.42 16.37 -0.05
C TYR A 45 5.93 16.44 -0.29
N GLN A 46 6.71 17.08 0.61
CA GLN A 46 8.15 17.30 0.36
C GLN A 46 8.91 16.00 0.08
N ASP A 47 8.51 14.92 0.76
CA ASP A 47 9.18 13.63 0.73
C ASP A 47 8.36 12.55 -0.01
N VAL A 48 7.22 12.92 -0.59
CA VAL A 48 6.36 11.99 -1.35
C VAL A 48 6.87 11.91 -2.78
N PRO A 49 7.07 10.71 -3.37
CA PRO A 49 7.47 10.60 -4.77
C PRO A 49 6.53 11.39 -5.69
N GLU A 50 7.09 12.05 -6.71
CA GLU A 50 6.32 12.97 -7.56
C GLU A 50 5.17 12.25 -8.27
N GLU A 51 5.40 10.99 -8.64
CA GLU A 51 4.45 10.07 -9.25
C GLU A 51 3.26 9.81 -8.32
N ILE A 52 3.47 9.59 -7.03
CA ILE A 52 2.38 9.43 -6.04
C ILE A 52 1.59 10.74 -5.91
N ILE A 53 2.26 11.89 -5.78
CA ILE A 53 1.58 13.20 -5.70
C ILE A 53 0.71 13.42 -6.94
N ARG A 54 1.23 13.04 -8.10
CA ARG A 54 0.55 13.13 -9.38
C ARG A 54 -0.69 12.24 -9.43
N ASN A 55 -0.58 11.01 -8.93
CA ASN A 55 -1.68 10.05 -8.89
C ASN A 55 -2.76 10.43 -7.84
N VAL A 56 -2.36 10.96 -6.68
CA VAL A 56 -3.29 11.48 -5.65
C VAL A 56 -4.16 12.62 -6.19
N LYS A 57 -3.58 13.51 -7.01
CA LYS A 57 -4.30 14.66 -7.57
C LYS A 57 -5.17 14.31 -8.78
N ASN A 58 -4.85 13.25 -9.50
CA ASN A 58 -5.62 12.78 -10.63
C ASN A 58 -5.91 11.29 -10.49
N PRO A 59 -6.92 10.92 -9.68
CA PRO A 59 -7.22 9.52 -9.41
C PRO A 59 -7.54 8.81 -10.72
N TRP A 60 -6.70 7.82 -11.05
CA TRP A 60 -6.80 7.04 -12.27
C TRP A 60 -8.05 6.17 -12.24
N ARG A 61 -8.67 6.00 -13.41
CA ARG A 61 -9.69 4.97 -13.60
C ARG A 61 -8.97 3.74 -14.16
N PRO A 62 -9.19 2.54 -13.60
CA PRO A 62 -8.55 1.34 -14.12
C PRO A 62 -8.85 1.18 -15.61
N SER A 63 -7.86 0.75 -16.39
CA SER A 63 -8.04 0.46 -17.83
C SER A 63 -9.07 -0.64 -18.08
N PHE A 64 -9.38 -1.44 -17.07
CA PHE A 64 -10.50 -2.36 -17.05
C PHE A 64 -11.85 -1.60 -16.92
N ALA A 65 -12.49 -1.35 -18.07
CA ALA A 65 -13.84 -0.78 -18.15
C ALA A 65 -14.91 -1.54 -17.32
N ASN A 66 -14.65 -2.82 -17.02
CA ASN A 66 -15.52 -3.69 -16.23
C ASN A 66 -15.13 -3.84 -14.75
N SER A 67 -14.34 -2.92 -14.18
CA SER A 67 -13.95 -2.95 -12.76
C SER A 67 -15.12 -2.88 -11.76
N THR A 68 -16.32 -2.50 -12.21
CA THR A 68 -17.56 -2.55 -11.42
C THR A 68 -18.28 -3.91 -11.50
N SER A 69 -17.84 -4.81 -12.37
CA SER A 69 -18.37 -6.16 -12.48
C SER A 69 -18.02 -6.97 -11.24
N THR A 70 -19.02 -7.61 -10.63
CA THR A 70 -18.79 -8.63 -9.59
C THR A 70 -18.13 -9.88 -10.15
N SER A 71 -18.25 -10.11 -11.47
CA SER A 71 -17.64 -11.23 -12.19
C SER A 71 -16.20 -10.91 -12.56
N TRP A 72 -15.32 -11.87 -12.32
CA TRP A 72 -13.91 -11.83 -12.68
C TRP A 72 -13.65 -11.96 -14.19
N ALA A 73 -14.60 -12.48 -14.96
CA ALA A 73 -14.51 -12.61 -16.41
C ALA A 73 -14.32 -11.25 -17.10
N TYR A 74 -13.18 -11.08 -17.75
CA TYR A 74 -12.85 -9.87 -18.50
C TYR A 74 -13.58 -9.85 -19.85
N HIS A 75 -14.21 -8.72 -20.16
CA HIS A 75 -14.62 -8.37 -21.52
C HIS A 75 -13.98 -7.04 -21.88
N GLU A 76 -13.19 -7.06 -22.95
CA GLU A 76 -12.46 -5.92 -23.48
C GLU A 76 -13.46 -4.92 -24.07
N SER A 77 -13.61 -3.77 -23.41
CA SER A 77 -14.47 -2.68 -23.89
C SER A 77 -13.62 -1.63 -24.60
N SER A 78 -13.99 -1.33 -25.84
CA SER A 78 -13.34 -0.34 -26.69
C SER A 78 -13.89 1.07 -26.41
N ASP A 79 -13.44 1.71 -25.34
CA ASP A 79 -13.79 3.12 -25.07
C ASP A 79 -12.61 4.08 -25.31
N PRO A 80 -12.88 5.33 -25.76
CA PRO A 80 -11.85 6.25 -26.18
C PRO A 80 -11.08 6.86 -24.99
N VAL A 81 -9.77 6.94 -25.15
CA VAL A 81 -8.81 7.56 -24.23
C VAL A 81 -9.15 9.04 -24.03
N LEU A 82 -9.37 9.44 -22.78
CA LEU A 82 -9.56 10.84 -22.39
C LEU A 82 -8.20 11.51 -22.17
N GLU A 83 -7.93 12.58 -22.92
CA GLU A 83 -6.71 13.38 -22.81
C GLU A 83 -6.54 13.96 -21.40
N THR A 84 -5.43 13.62 -20.75
CA THR A 84 -5.07 14.12 -19.43
C THR A 84 -4.36 15.46 -19.56
N ARG A 85 -5.02 16.55 -19.16
CA ARG A 85 -4.47 17.91 -19.23
C ARG A 85 -3.30 18.07 -18.24
N ALA A 86 -2.08 18.19 -18.76
CA ALA A 86 -0.88 18.45 -17.98
C ALA A 86 -0.72 19.96 -17.70
N GLU A 87 -1.12 20.44 -16.53
CA GLU A 87 -0.68 21.76 -16.05
C GLU A 87 0.69 21.67 -15.35
N PRO A 88 1.54 22.72 -15.44
CA PRO A 88 2.89 22.70 -14.88
C PRO A 88 2.89 22.68 -13.33
N TYR A 89 3.23 21.51 -12.77
CA TYR A 89 3.17 21.15 -11.34
C TYR A 89 3.98 22.04 -10.39
N LYS A 90 5.03 22.71 -10.88
CA LYS A 90 5.95 23.52 -10.07
C LYS A 90 5.25 24.71 -9.38
N ALA A 91 4.18 25.24 -9.98
CA ALA A 91 3.42 26.35 -9.41
C ALA A 91 2.63 25.97 -8.14
N TYR A 92 2.37 24.68 -7.88
CA TYR A 92 1.54 24.23 -6.76
C TYR A 92 2.32 23.82 -5.52
N THR A 93 3.57 23.38 -5.64
CA THR A 93 4.46 23.12 -4.49
C THR A 93 4.95 24.42 -3.85
N GLU A 94 4.78 25.55 -4.53
CA GLU A 94 5.21 26.88 -4.11
C GLU A 94 4.06 27.78 -3.62
N GLN A 95 2.80 27.37 -3.76
CA GLN A 95 1.68 28.13 -3.20
C GLN A 95 1.65 28.01 -1.67
N VAL A 96 1.89 29.13 -1.00
CA VAL A 96 1.74 29.27 0.45
C VAL A 96 0.24 29.25 0.78
N ILE A 97 -0.32 28.06 0.97
CA ILE A 97 -1.70 27.88 1.45
C ILE A 97 -1.72 28.19 2.95
N GLN A 98 -2.66 29.02 3.40
CA GLN A 98 -2.90 29.19 4.84
C GLN A 98 -3.24 27.82 5.45
N LYS A 99 -2.46 27.40 6.45
CA LYS A 99 -2.66 26.12 7.11
C LYS A 99 -4.03 26.12 7.80
N PRO A 100 -4.94 25.18 7.50
CA PRO A 100 -6.19 25.05 8.23
C PRO A 100 -5.92 24.79 9.72
N SER A 101 -6.81 25.27 10.59
CA SER A 101 -6.67 25.12 12.05
C SER A 101 -6.54 23.65 12.48
N TRP A 102 -7.25 22.72 11.81
CA TRP A 102 -7.14 21.28 12.08
C TRP A 102 -5.76 20.68 11.76
N TYR A 103 -4.97 21.29 10.87
CA TYR A 103 -3.75 20.67 10.34
C TYR A 103 -2.71 20.40 11.43
N ILE A 104 -2.59 21.28 12.44
CA ILE A 104 -1.66 21.05 13.55
C ILE A 104 -1.98 19.76 14.31
N HIS A 105 -3.25 19.41 14.44
CA HIS A 105 -3.68 18.18 15.10
C HIS A 105 -3.39 16.95 14.26
N PHE A 106 -3.61 17.04 12.95
CA PHE A 106 -3.23 16.01 11.99
C PHE A 106 -1.72 15.74 12.04
N HIS A 107 -0.92 16.80 11.94
CA HIS A 107 0.53 16.75 11.89
C HIS A 107 1.15 16.10 13.14
N VAL A 108 0.58 16.35 14.31
CA VAL A 108 1.01 15.72 15.56
C VAL A 108 0.62 14.24 15.60
N ALA A 109 -0.63 13.92 15.22
CA ALA A 109 -1.14 12.55 15.28
C ALA A 109 -0.37 11.58 14.38
N VAL A 110 -0.07 11.96 13.14
CA VAL A 110 0.65 11.10 12.18
C VAL A 110 2.13 10.88 12.48
N ARG A 111 2.65 11.48 13.56
CA ARG A 111 3.98 11.22 14.11
C ARG A 111 3.93 10.45 15.42
N SER A 112 2.74 10.28 16.00
CA SER A 112 2.54 9.48 17.18
C SER A 112 2.19 8.05 16.78
N THR A 113 2.69 7.08 17.54
CA THR A 113 2.25 5.69 17.48
C THR A 113 1.27 5.36 18.62
N GLN A 114 1.00 6.33 19.51
CA GLN A 114 0.16 6.11 20.69
C GLN A 114 -1.33 6.27 20.33
N PRO A 115 -2.17 5.26 20.59
CA PRO A 115 -3.61 5.31 20.28
C PRO A 115 -4.34 6.48 20.94
N GLU A 116 -3.93 6.87 22.16
CA GLU A 116 -4.55 7.97 22.92
C GLU A 116 -4.32 9.33 22.23
N ASP A 117 -3.16 9.50 21.59
CA ASP A 117 -2.89 10.68 20.78
C ASP A 117 -3.77 10.70 19.53
N HIS A 118 -3.94 9.56 18.86
CA HIS A 118 -4.80 9.46 17.68
C HIS A 118 -6.24 9.84 18.01
N GLU A 119 -6.79 9.27 19.08
CA GLU A 119 -8.15 9.56 19.54
C GLU A 119 -8.31 11.05 19.89
N SER A 120 -7.41 11.58 20.74
CA SER A 120 -7.46 12.97 21.21
C SER A 120 -7.33 13.97 20.06
N ARG A 121 -6.47 13.68 19.07
CA ARG A 121 -6.25 14.56 17.92
C ARG A 121 -7.35 14.43 16.87
N ALA A 122 -7.89 13.24 16.64
CA ALA A 122 -9.03 13.04 15.74
C ALA A 122 -10.24 13.84 16.22
N LYS A 123 -10.53 13.80 17.52
CA LYS A 123 -11.57 14.63 18.15
C LYS A 123 -11.37 16.11 17.90
N LYS A 124 -10.12 16.60 18.02
CA LYS A 124 -9.80 18.02 17.79
C LYS A 124 -9.91 18.41 16.33
N ILE A 125 -9.51 17.55 15.39
CA ILE A 125 -9.71 17.79 13.95
C ILE A 125 -11.18 18.01 13.66
N VAL A 126 -12.03 17.03 13.99
CA VAL A 126 -13.46 17.06 13.65
C VAL A 126 -14.16 18.29 14.27
N LYS A 127 -13.74 18.73 15.45
CA LYS A 127 -14.30 19.90 16.15
C LYS A 127 -13.73 21.27 15.77
N SER A 128 -12.63 21.31 15.03
CA SER A 128 -11.93 22.58 14.74
C SER A 128 -12.53 23.40 13.59
N ALA A 129 -13.46 22.81 12.83
CA ALA A 129 -14.25 23.49 11.81
C ALA A 129 -15.74 23.33 12.15
N GLU A 130 -16.46 24.44 12.16
CA GLU A 130 -17.92 24.45 12.37
C GLU A 130 -18.66 23.88 11.15
N ASP A 131 -18.15 24.13 9.95
CA ASP A 131 -18.67 23.60 8.68
C ASP A 131 -17.51 23.09 7.83
N TRP A 132 -17.49 21.78 7.59
CA TRP A 132 -16.49 21.15 6.74
C TRP A 132 -16.86 21.31 5.27
N CYS A 133 -16.04 22.02 4.49
CA CYS A 133 -16.21 22.06 3.05
C CYS A 133 -15.58 20.82 2.38
N LEU A 134 -16.00 20.52 1.15
CA LEU A 134 -15.43 19.40 0.38
C LEU A 134 -13.92 19.57 0.11
N GLY A 135 -13.45 20.81 0.00
CA GLY A 135 -12.03 21.12 -0.17
C GLY A 135 -11.18 20.68 1.03
N ASP A 136 -11.64 20.97 2.25
CA ASP A 136 -10.96 20.57 3.48
C ASP A 136 -10.95 19.05 3.67
N LEU A 137 -12.09 18.40 3.39
CA LEU A 137 -12.17 16.93 3.43
C LEU A 137 -11.21 16.30 2.43
N SER A 138 -11.16 16.82 1.19
CA SER A 138 -10.24 16.31 0.17
C SER A 138 -8.79 16.55 0.57
N LEU A 139 -8.46 17.70 1.16
CA LEU A 139 -7.11 17.98 1.63
C LEU A 139 -6.71 17.00 2.76
N LEU A 140 -7.61 16.75 3.72
CA LEU A 140 -7.38 15.78 4.79
C LEU A 140 -7.13 14.37 4.24
N VAL A 141 -7.94 13.95 3.25
CA VAL A 141 -7.75 12.67 2.54
C VAL A 141 -6.38 12.60 1.88
N HIS A 142 -5.99 13.63 1.12
CA HIS A 142 -4.69 13.66 0.44
C HIS A 142 -3.53 13.57 1.44
N LEU A 143 -3.67 14.22 2.59
CA LEU A 143 -2.67 14.17 3.65
C LEU A 143 -2.53 12.78 4.26
N PHE A 144 -3.63 12.04 4.48
CA PHE A 144 -3.57 10.64 4.93
C PHE A 144 -2.83 9.76 3.92
N ILE A 145 -3.21 9.84 2.64
CA ILE A 145 -2.63 9.02 1.57
C ILE A 145 -1.15 9.34 1.38
N ALA A 146 -0.80 10.63 1.30
CA ALA A 146 0.58 11.08 1.19
C ALA A 146 1.43 10.63 2.37
N ARG A 147 0.88 10.71 3.59
CA ARG A 147 1.59 10.32 4.79
C ARG A 147 1.82 8.81 4.86
N ALA A 148 0.80 8.02 4.49
CA ALA A 148 0.93 6.57 4.40
C ALA A 148 2.00 6.16 3.39
N ALA A 149 2.05 6.80 2.22
CA ALA A 149 3.03 6.49 1.17
C ALA A 149 4.50 6.62 1.65
N ILE A 150 4.81 7.59 2.52
CA ILE A 150 6.20 7.90 2.94
C ILE A 150 6.61 7.28 4.29
N CYS A 151 5.85 6.32 4.79
CA CYS A 151 6.22 5.62 6.02
C CYS A 151 7.42 4.70 5.75
N GLU A 152 8.51 4.87 6.50
CA GLU A 152 9.73 4.06 6.30
C GLU A 152 9.60 2.64 6.90
N ASP A 153 8.56 2.38 7.71
CA ASP A 153 8.31 1.10 8.39
C ASP A 153 6.81 0.71 8.40
N GLU A 154 6.50 -0.53 8.80
CA GLU A 154 5.14 -1.09 8.90
C GLU A 154 4.28 -0.47 10.01
N GLU A 155 4.83 -0.41 11.23
CA GLU A 155 4.13 0.09 12.42
C GLU A 155 3.59 1.53 12.20
N PRO A 156 4.34 2.45 11.55
CA PRO A 156 3.84 3.75 11.15
C PRO A 156 2.64 3.73 10.19
N VAL A 157 2.58 2.81 9.21
CA VAL A 157 1.45 2.77 8.26
C VAL A 157 0.16 2.36 8.98
N LEU A 158 0.25 1.35 9.85
CA LEU A 158 -0.86 0.92 10.70
C LEU A 158 -1.33 2.05 11.63
N ALA A 159 -0.40 2.78 12.23
CA ALA A 159 -0.72 3.95 13.06
C ALA A 159 -1.49 5.02 12.28
N VAL A 160 -1.13 5.28 11.01
CA VAL A 160 -1.86 6.19 10.13
C VAL A 160 -3.26 5.65 9.81
N GLY A 161 -3.40 4.34 9.58
CA GLY A 161 -4.69 3.65 9.40
C GLY A 161 -5.60 3.76 10.61
N SER A 162 -5.08 3.47 11.81
CA SER A 162 -5.79 3.61 13.09
C SER A 162 -6.24 5.06 13.30
N PHE A 163 -5.36 6.03 13.01
CA PHE A 163 -5.73 7.43 13.11
C PHE A 163 -6.84 7.84 12.12
N ALA A 164 -6.80 7.34 10.88
CA ALA A 164 -7.87 7.55 9.92
C ALA A 164 -9.20 6.95 10.39
N GLN A 165 -9.17 5.77 11.01
CA GLN A 165 -10.33 5.14 11.64
C GLN A 165 -10.90 6.03 12.76
N GLN A 166 -10.06 6.58 13.64
CA GLN A 166 -10.50 7.48 14.69
C GLN A 166 -11.17 8.74 14.12
N VAL A 167 -10.61 9.33 13.06
CA VAL A 167 -11.23 10.47 12.37
C VAL A 167 -12.61 10.08 11.82
N CYS A 168 -12.72 8.90 11.20
CA CYS A 168 -14.00 8.37 10.71
C CYS A 168 -15.02 8.21 11.85
N TYR A 169 -14.63 7.59 12.96
CA TYR A 169 -15.47 7.41 14.15
C TYR A 169 -15.99 8.75 14.70
N TYR A 170 -15.12 9.76 14.79
CA TYR A 170 -15.54 11.07 15.27
C TYR A 170 -16.45 11.81 14.29
N PHE A 171 -16.21 11.69 12.97
CA PHE A 171 -17.15 12.20 11.98
C PHE A 171 -18.50 11.49 12.06
N GLU A 172 -18.53 10.17 12.17
CA GLU A 172 -19.77 9.39 12.24
C GLU A 172 -20.63 9.80 13.44
N ASN A 173 -20.01 9.95 14.62
CA ASN A 173 -20.74 10.27 15.85
C ASN A 173 -21.13 11.75 16.00
N ASN A 174 -20.37 12.68 15.40
CA ASN A 174 -20.60 14.12 15.60
C ASN A 174 -21.19 14.79 14.37
N ASN A 175 -20.86 14.32 13.16
CA ASN A 175 -21.27 14.91 11.90
C ASN A 175 -21.47 13.83 10.78
N PRO A 176 -22.52 12.97 10.87
CA PRO A 176 -22.70 11.82 9.96
C PRO A 176 -22.70 12.16 8.46
N SER A 177 -23.14 13.38 8.11
CA SER A 177 -23.14 13.86 6.72
C SER A 177 -21.72 14.03 6.16
N TYR A 178 -20.75 14.46 6.97
CA TYR A 178 -19.35 14.55 6.58
C TYR A 178 -18.66 13.21 6.62
N TYR A 179 -19.07 12.29 7.50
CA TYR A 179 -18.55 10.91 7.50
C TYR A 179 -18.69 10.25 6.13
N THR A 180 -19.91 10.25 5.58
CA THR A 180 -20.17 9.63 4.26
C THR A 180 -19.34 10.30 3.16
N LYS A 181 -19.25 11.63 3.17
CA LYS A 181 -18.45 12.39 2.19
C LYS A 181 -16.95 12.08 2.32
N PHE A 182 -16.45 12.01 3.54
CA PHE A 182 -15.05 11.75 3.85
C PHE A 182 -14.65 10.33 3.43
N VAL A 183 -15.41 9.30 3.82
CA VAL A 183 -15.15 7.91 3.47
C VAL A 183 -15.21 7.70 1.96
N ASN A 184 -16.23 8.25 1.28
CA ASN A 184 -16.33 8.14 -0.19
C ASN A 184 -15.15 8.82 -0.90
N GLN A 185 -14.71 9.98 -0.41
CA GLN A 185 -13.55 10.68 -0.98
C GLN A 185 -12.25 9.93 -0.68
N LEU A 186 -12.09 9.39 0.53
CA LEU A 186 -10.93 8.59 0.93
C LEU A 186 -10.80 7.35 0.04
N GLY A 187 -11.86 6.56 -0.09
CA GLY A 187 -11.90 5.38 -0.95
C GLY A 187 -11.58 5.74 -2.39
N ARG A 188 -12.30 6.73 -2.97
CA ARG A 188 -12.08 7.15 -4.37
C ARG A 188 -10.64 7.57 -4.65
N VAL A 189 -10.06 8.43 -3.81
CA VAL A 189 -8.71 8.94 -4.06
C VAL A 189 -7.67 7.86 -3.79
N LEU A 190 -7.79 7.09 -2.71
CA LEU A 190 -6.83 6.03 -2.40
C LEU A 190 -6.82 4.94 -3.47
N ILE A 191 -8.00 4.44 -3.87
CA ILE A 191 -8.13 3.42 -4.92
C ILE A 191 -7.61 3.95 -6.25
N GLY A 192 -8.01 5.16 -6.66
CA GLY A 192 -7.53 5.75 -7.91
C GLY A 192 -6.01 5.99 -7.91
N THR A 193 -5.44 6.36 -6.77
CA THR A 193 -3.98 6.50 -6.61
C THR A 193 -3.29 5.15 -6.73
N PHE A 194 -3.82 4.15 -6.03
CA PHE A 194 -3.28 2.79 -6.05
C PHE A 194 -3.30 2.19 -7.45
N LEU A 195 -4.45 2.23 -8.12
CA LEU A 195 -4.57 1.70 -9.48
C LEU A 195 -3.60 2.39 -10.45
N ALA A 196 -3.40 3.71 -10.33
CA ALA A 196 -2.41 4.42 -11.15
C ALA A 196 -0.97 3.90 -10.95
N CYS A 197 -0.63 3.45 -9.75
CA CYS A 197 0.71 2.93 -9.44
C CYS A 197 0.96 1.54 -10.05
N TRP A 198 -0.09 0.74 -10.23
CA TRP A 198 0.01 -0.67 -10.60
C TRP A 198 -0.54 -0.99 -11.99
N ASP A 199 -1.35 -0.11 -12.59
CA ASP A 199 -1.94 -0.36 -13.90
C ASP A 199 -0.92 -0.14 -15.02
N ARG A 200 -0.53 -1.22 -15.71
CA ARG A 200 0.40 -1.21 -16.86
C ARG A 200 0.00 -0.25 -17.96
N ASP A 201 -1.27 0.15 -18.04
CA ASP A 201 -1.76 1.10 -19.04
C ASP A 201 -1.56 2.56 -18.60
N CYS A 202 -1.34 2.79 -17.31
CA CYS A 202 -0.96 4.09 -16.77
C CYS A 202 0.51 4.38 -17.08
N GLU A 203 0.79 5.54 -17.69
CA GLU A 203 2.15 6.03 -17.98
C GLU A 203 3.06 6.13 -16.76
N ARG A 204 2.47 6.17 -15.56
CA ARG A 204 3.17 6.39 -14.29
C ARG A 204 3.19 5.15 -13.41
N SER A 205 2.77 4.00 -13.92
CA SER A 205 2.82 2.76 -13.17
C SER A 205 4.24 2.24 -13.04
N LEU A 206 4.46 1.41 -12.01
CA LEU A 206 5.70 0.68 -11.80
C LEU A 206 6.13 -0.12 -13.05
N ALA A 207 5.18 -0.68 -13.80
CA ALA A 207 5.47 -1.44 -15.02
C ALA A 207 6.03 -0.60 -16.18
N ARG A 208 5.87 0.73 -16.15
CA ARG A 208 6.34 1.63 -17.24
C ARG A 208 7.52 2.49 -16.86
N LEU A 209 7.91 2.53 -15.59
CA LEU A 209 9.03 3.35 -15.17
C LEU A 209 10.35 2.71 -15.61
N PRO A 210 11.28 3.48 -16.20
CA PRO A 210 12.62 2.97 -16.44
C PRO A 210 13.27 2.67 -15.08
N TYR A 211 13.83 1.47 -14.92
CA TYR A 211 14.58 1.06 -13.73
C TYR A 211 15.84 1.93 -13.57
N THR A 212 15.68 3.17 -13.09
CA THR A 212 16.74 3.89 -12.41
C THR A 212 16.65 3.46 -10.95
N GLU A 213 17.66 2.72 -10.48
CA GLU A 213 17.64 1.93 -9.24
C GLU A 213 17.00 2.69 -8.06
N HIS A 214 17.45 3.92 -7.77
CA HIS A 214 16.97 4.65 -6.59
C HIS A 214 15.60 5.33 -6.68
N GLN A 215 15.14 5.74 -7.87
CA GLN A 215 13.81 6.37 -8.00
C GLN A 215 12.72 5.30 -7.99
N THR A 216 13.01 4.16 -8.60
CA THR A 216 12.12 3.00 -8.66
C THR A 216 11.92 2.38 -7.28
N GLU A 217 12.99 2.25 -6.47
CA GLU A 217 12.91 1.72 -5.10
C GLU A 217 11.98 2.56 -4.19
N ASN A 218 12.14 3.89 -4.19
CA ASN A 218 11.30 4.77 -3.36
C ASN A 218 9.84 4.75 -3.80
N TYR A 219 9.60 4.69 -5.11
CA TYR A 219 8.26 4.63 -5.67
C TYR A 219 7.57 3.28 -5.41
N LEU A 220 8.31 2.18 -5.52
CA LEU A 220 7.85 0.84 -5.18
C LEU A 220 7.49 0.76 -3.69
N SER A 221 8.41 1.17 -2.81
CA SER A 221 8.18 1.19 -1.36
C SER A 221 6.92 2.01 -1.01
N SER A 222 6.77 3.17 -1.64
CA SER A 222 5.58 4.02 -1.46
C SER A 222 4.30 3.34 -1.95
N SER A 223 4.35 2.63 -3.07
CA SER A 223 3.21 1.91 -3.64
C SER A 223 2.81 0.69 -2.79
N LEU A 224 3.78 -0.01 -2.21
CA LEU A 224 3.54 -1.09 -1.24
C LEU A 224 2.95 -0.54 0.07
N ASN A 225 3.43 0.60 0.57
CA ASN A 225 2.84 1.25 1.73
C ASN A 225 1.37 1.64 1.51
N LEU A 226 1.00 2.04 0.29
CA LEU A 226 -0.41 2.25 -0.06
C LEU A 226 -1.21 0.96 -0.02
N ALA A 227 -0.62 -0.19 -0.40
CA ALA A 227 -1.25 -1.51 -0.25
C ALA A 227 -1.51 -1.82 1.24
N LYS A 228 -0.49 -1.63 2.10
CA LYS A 228 -0.59 -1.81 3.56
C LYS A 228 -1.67 -0.94 4.16
N PHE A 229 -1.68 0.36 3.81
CA PHE A 229 -2.66 1.32 4.29
C PHE A 229 -4.07 0.98 3.84
N MET A 230 -4.25 0.61 2.58
CA MET A 230 -5.55 0.18 2.03
C MET A 230 -6.07 -1.07 2.74
N GLY A 231 -5.22 -2.08 2.94
CA GLY A 231 -5.54 -3.27 3.72
C GLY A 231 -5.97 -2.91 5.14
N ALA A 232 -5.18 -2.10 5.84
CA ALA A 232 -5.48 -1.66 7.21
C ALA A 232 -6.83 -0.94 7.31
N LEU A 233 -7.19 -0.08 6.33
CA LEU A 233 -8.52 0.57 6.31
C LEU A 233 -9.67 -0.43 6.18
N VAL A 234 -9.46 -1.56 5.47
CA VAL A 234 -10.44 -2.66 5.43
C VAL A 234 -10.46 -3.43 6.75
N GLY A 235 -9.29 -3.72 7.33
CA GLY A 235 -9.14 -4.30 8.67
C GLY A 235 -9.84 -3.50 9.76
N TYR A 236 -9.85 -2.17 9.64
CA TYR A 236 -10.55 -1.25 10.53
C TYR A 236 -12.02 -1.03 10.19
N GLY A 237 -12.50 -1.53 9.04
CA GLY A 237 -13.88 -1.36 8.56
C GLY A 237 -14.20 0.04 8.04
N VAL A 238 -13.18 0.83 7.70
CA VAL A 238 -13.35 2.13 7.03
C VAL A 238 -13.67 1.93 5.55
N LEU A 239 -13.01 0.99 4.90
CA LEU A 239 -13.32 0.53 3.55
C LEU A 239 -13.93 -0.87 3.59
N THR A 240 -14.70 -1.21 2.57
CA THR A 240 -15.29 -2.55 2.42
C THR A 240 -14.44 -3.42 1.49
N PRO A 241 -14.53 -4.76 1.59
CA PRO A 241 -13.87 -5.65 0.65
C PRO A 241 -14.27 -5.40 -0.81
N ALA A 242 -15.52 -4.97 -1.04
CA ALA A 242 -16.02 -4.63 -2.37
C ALA A 242 -15.27 -3.44 -2.99
N ASP A 243 -14.86 -2.46 -2.17
CA ASP A 243 -14.13 -1.28 -2.64
C ASP A 243 -12.74 -1.65 -3.17
N ILE A 244 -12.07 -2.62 -2.55
CA ILE A 244 -10.67 -2.97 -2.85
C ILE A 244 -10.52 -4.21 -3.74
N LYS A 245 -11.58 -5.01 -3.93
CA LYS A 245 -11.58 -6.17 -4.83
C LYS A 245 -11.08 -5.83 -6.26
N PRO A 246 -11.44 -4.68 -6.89
CA PRO A 246 -10.89 -4.29 -8.18
C PRO A 246 -9.38 -4.10 -8.18
N CYS A 247 -8.79 -3.63 -7.07
CA CYS A 247 -7.34 -3.47 -6.92
C CYS A 247 -6.64 -4.83 -6.92
N VAL A 248 -7.14 -5.79 -6.14
CA VAL A 248 -6.60 -7.16 -6.10
C VAL A 248 -6.72 -7.81 -7.47
N ARG A 249 -7.88 -7.65 -8.14
CA ARG A 249 -8.09 -8.13 -9.51
C ARG A 249 -7.05 -7.59 -10.49
N LEU A 250 -6.82 -6.28 -10.47
CA LEU A 250 -5.83 -5.64 -11.34
C LEU A 250 -4.44 -6.23 -11.11
N LEU A 251 -4.04 -6.35 -9.84
CA LEU A 251 -2.72 -6.88 -9.49
C LEU A 251 -2.51 -8.30 -10.00
N VAL A 252 -3.52 -9.17 -9.85
CA VAL A 252 -3.45 -10.56 -10.31
C VAL A 252 -3.40 -10.66 -11.84
N HIS A 253 -4.22 -9.88 -12.54
CA HIS A 253 -4.31 -9.93 -14.00
C HIS A 253 -3.08 -9.35 -14.70
N GLN A 254 -2.41 -8.40 -14.04
CA GLN A 254 -1.25 -7.70 -14.59
C GLN A 254 0.05 -8.09 -13.86
N ALA A 255 0.05 -9.16 -13.07
CA ALA A 255 1.23 -9.64 -12.37
C ALA A 255 2.31 -10.07 -13.37
N THR A 256 3.24 -9.18 -13.66
CA THR A 256 4.42 -9.46 -14.49
C THR A 256 5.70 -9.57 -13.67
N HIS A 257 5.68 -9.08 -12.43
CA HIS A 257 6.84 -9.05 -11.54
C HIS A 257 6.45 -9.40 -10.10
N THR A 258 7.44 -9.75 -9.27
CA THR A 258 7.26 -10.14 -7.86
C THR A 258 6.60 -9.04 -7.03
N GLU A 259 6.82 -7.78 -7.37
CA GLU A 259 6.27 -6.62 -6.68
C GLU A 259 4.74 -6.62 -6.65
N TYR A 260 4.09 -7.17 -7.69
CA TYR A 260 2.64 -7.33 -7.72
C TYR A 260 2.17 -8.34 -6.67
N LEU A 261 2.91 -9.46 -6.53
CA LEU A 261 2.61 -10.48 -5.52
C LEU A 261 2.82 -9.92 -4.11
N MET A 262 3.89 -9.15 -3.90
CA MET A 262 4.12 -8.43 -2.65
C MET A 262 2.94 -7.48 -2.34
N ALA A 263 2.48 -6.69 -3.30
CA ALA A 263 1.35 -5.78 -3.10
C ALA A 263 0.05 -6.52 -2.73
N ILE A 264 -0.21 -7.67 -3.36
CA ILE A 264 -1.34 -8.53 -3.00
C ILE A 264 -1.18 -9.02 -1.55
N ARG A 265 0.00 -9.56 -1.19
CA ARG A 265 0.29 -10.06 0.15
C ARG A 265 0.04 -8.99 1.19
N GLU A 266 0.62 -7.80 1.00
CA GLU A 266 0.50 -6.69 1.94
C GLU A 266 -0.96 -6.29 2.14
N LEU A 267 -1.70 -6.07 1.05
CA LEU A 267 -3.10 -5.69 1.11
C LEU A 267 -3.96 -6.72 1.85
N LEU A 268 -3.79 -8.01 1.56
CA LEU A 268 -4.56 -9.09 2.20
C LEU A 268 -4.16 -9.33 3.65
N THR A 269 -2.86 -9.25 3.97
CA THR A 269 -2.34 -9.41 5.33
C THR A 269 -2.96 -8.38 6.27
N TYR A 270 -3.01 -7.12 5.87
CA TYR A 270 -3.57 -6.05 6.70
C TYR A 270 -5.09 -5.92 6.62
N ALA A 271 -5.73 -6.44 5.57
CA ALA A 271 -7.18 -6.56 5.53
C ALA A 271 -7.72 -7.65 6.48
N GLU A 272 -6.84 -8.57 6.90
CA GLU A 272 -7.14 -9.71 7.77
C GLU A 272 -8.36 -10.52 7.25
N ASP A 273 -9.04 -11.23 8.15
CA ASP A 273 -10.24 -12.00 7.82
C ASP A 273 -11.39 -11.14 7.27
N ARG A 274 -11.34 -9.81 7.44
CA ARG A 274 -12.42 -8.93 6.99
C ARG A 274 -12.55 -8.90 5.48
N PHE A 275 -11.46 -9.08 4.74
CA PHE A 275 -11.55 -9.23 3.28
C PHE A 275 -12.41 -10.43 2.89
N TRP A 276 -12.34 -11.50 3.68
CA TRP A 276 -12.97 -12.79 3.42
C TRP A 276 -14.33 -13.00 4.11
N LYS A 277 -14.80 -12.05 4.93
CA LYS A 277 -16.00 -12.23 5.75
C LYS A 277 -17.26 -12.52 4.91
N LYS A 278 -18.05 -13.48 5.42
CA LYS A 278 -19.31 -14.00 4.85
C LYS A 278 -20.28 -12.86 4.51
N GLY A 279 -20.66 -12.75 3.23
CA GLY A 279 -21.54 -11.71 2.69
C GLY A 279 -21.25 -11.41 1.20
N SER A 280 -20.01 -11.65 0.76
CA SER A 280 -19.67 -11.84 -0.64
C SER A 280 -20.28 -13.16 -1.11
N TYR A 281 -21.27 -13.10 -2.01
CA TYR A 281 -21.89 -14.30 -2.62
C TYR A 281 -20.89 -15.15 -3.43
N ASP A 282 -19.65 -14.68 -3.61
CA ASP A 282 -18.71 -15.20 -4.61
C ASP A 282 -17.35 -15.62 -4.03
N ARG A 283 -17.19 -15.73 -2.70
CA ARG A 283 -15.89 -16.01 -2.05
C ARG A 283 -15.18 -17.24 -2.62
N GLU A 284 -15.87 -18.37 -2.78
CA GLU A 284 -15.25 -19.61 -3.28
C GLU A 284 -14.79 -19.47 -4.73
N ASN A 285 -15.54 -18.75 -5.57
CA ASN A 285 -15.15 -18.48 -6.95
C ASN A 285 -13.99 -17.47 -7.00
N ASP A 286 -14.03 -16.41 -6.18
CA ASP A 286 -12.97 -15.41 -6.06
C ASP A 286 -11.63 -16.06 -5.70
N VAL A 287 -11.64 -16.96 -4.70
CA VAL A 287 -10.45 -17.71 -4.26
C VAL A 287 -9.99 -18.67 -5.34
N SER A 288 -10.91 -19.42 -5.96
CA SER A 288 -10.56 -20.42 -6.98
C SER A 288 -9.95 -19.76 -8.23
N GLU A 289 -10.54 -18.66 -8.69
CA GLU A 289 -10.04 -17.92 -9.84
C GLU A 289 -8.70 -17.24 -9.54
N PHE A 290 -8.56 -16.68 -8.34
CA PHE A 290 -7.28 -16.12 -7.89
C PHE A 290 -6.17 -17.19 -7.91
N LEU A 291 -6.42 -18.36 -7.34
CA LEU A 291 -5.46 -19.47 -7.29
C LEU A 291 -5.13 -20.00 -8.70
N GLN A 292 -6.13 -20.07 -9.58
CA GLN A 292 -5.92 -20.43 -10.98
C GLN A 292 -4.97 -19.43 -11.65
N ARG A 293 -5.22 -18.13 -11.51
CA ARG A 293 -4.37 -17.09 -12.11
C ARG A 293 -2.95 -17.10 -11.55
N LEU A 294 -2.79 -17.26 -10.24
CA LEU A 294 -1.46 -17.44 -9.67
C LEU A 294 -0.75 -18.66 -10.27
N SER A 295 -1.44 -19.79 -10.43
CA SER A 295 -0.84 -20.98 -11.04
C SER A 295 -0.40 -20.76 -12.49
N GLU A 296 -1.15 -19.95 -13.25
CA GLU A 296 -0.79 -19.54 -14.62
C GLU A 296 0.51 -18.71 -14.61
N VAL A 297 0.62 -17.73 -13.71
CA VAL A 297 1.82 -16.88 -13.55
C VAL A 297 3.06 -17.73 -13.23
N VAL A 298 2.95 -18.67 -12.28
CA VAL A 298 4.05 -19.58 -11.91
C VAL A 298 4.47 -20.48 -13.07
N SER A 299 3.49 -20.98 -13.82
CA SER A 299 3.74 -21.85 -14.96
C SER A 299 4.43 -21.10 -16.10
N SER A 300 4.12 -19.81 -16.31
CA SER A 300 4.81 -18.99 -17.31
C SER A 300 6.25 -18.65 -16.92
N SER A 301 6.53 -18.32 -15.65
CA SER A 301 7.88 -17.96 -15.21
C SER A 301 8.86 -19.15 -15.30
N SER A 302 8.41 -20.36 -14.96
CA SER A 302 9.25 -21.56 -15.07
C SER A 302 9.57 -21.96 -16.51
N ALA A 303 8.69 -21.63 -17.46
CA ALA A 303 8.92 -21.91 -18.88
C ALA A 303 9.98 -20.97 -19.50
N GLU A 304 9.99 -19.69 -19.11
CA GLU A 304 10.98 -18.72 -19.59
C GLU A 304 12.40 -19.02 -19.05
N GLU A 305 12.53 -19.45 -17.80
CA GLU A 305 13.84 -19.83 -17.22
C GLU A 305 14.47 -21.03 -17.96
N ILE A 306 13.69 -22.05 -18.32
CA ILE A 306 14.19 -23.22 -19.06
C ILE A 306 14.66 -22.83 -20.46
N GLN A 307 13.99 -21.87 -21.09
CA GLN A 307 14.32 -21.43 -22.45
C GLN A 307 15.62 -20.63 -22.48
N VAL A 308 15.83 -19.73 -21.51
CA VAL A 308 17.08 -18.96 -21.36
C VAL A 308 18.27 -19.87 -21.02
N GLN A 309 18.08 -20.86 -20.13
CA GLN A 309 19.13 -21.83 -19.79
C GLN A 309 19.55 -22.66 -21.02
N SER A 310 18.58 -23.05 -21.86
CA SER A 310 18.86 -23.82 -23.08
C SER A 310 19.61 -23.05 -24.16
N ASP A 311 19.36 -21.74 -24.29
CA ASP A 311 20.06 -20.89 -25.28
C ASP A 311 21.50 -20.56 -24.85
N VAL A 312 21.76 -20.45 -23.55
CA VAL A 312 23.12 -20.26 -23.00
C VAL A 312 23.98 -21.52 -23.14
N ASP A 313 23.40 -22.70 -22.90
CA ASP A 313 24.11 -23.98 -23.05
C ASP A 313 24.45 -24.32 -24.52
N VAL A 314 23.72 -23.74 -25.48
CA VAL A 314 24.01 -23.89 -26.92
C VAL A 314 25.12 -22.93 -27.38
N GLN A 315 25.34 -21.78 -26.73
CA GLN A 315 26.40 -20.83 -27.09
C GLN A 315 27.77 -21.16 -26.48
N LEU A 316 27.86 -21.96 -25.42
CA LEU A 316 29.12 -22.31 -24.75
C LEU A 316 29.87 -23.51 -25.37
N GLN A 317 29.44 -24.01 -26.55
CA GLN A 317 30.11 -25.14 -27.21
C GLN A 317 31.12 -24.78 -28.31
N ASP A 318 31.44 -23.50 -28.58
CA ASP A 318 32.30 -23.16 -29.74
C ASP A 318 33.49 -22.21 -29.50
N GLU A 319 33.85 -21.85 -28.26
CA GLU A 319 35.09 -21.07 -28.03
C GLU A 319 35.92 -21.63 -26.89
N GLY A 320 37.00 -22.33 -27.26
CA GLY A 320 38.13 -22.55 -26.37
C GLY A 320 39.06 -21.36 -26.44
N ASP A 321 39.08 -20.51 -25.42
CA ASP A 321 40.28 -19.75 -25.06
C ASP A 321 40.29 -19.31 -23.59
N ASP A 322 41.51 -19.21 -23.08
CA ASP A 322 41.93 -19.04 -21.70
C ASP A 322 41.73 -17.59 -21.22
N GLY A 323 40.85 -17.36 -20.25
CA GLY A 323 40.60 -16.02 -19.72
C GLY A 323 39.78 -16.03 -18.44
N THR A 324 40.44 -15.88 -17.30
CA THR A 324 39.81 -15.82 -15.97
C THR A 324 39.00 -14.53 -15.81
N ILE A 325 37.70 -14.58 -16.15
CA ILE A 325 36.75 -13.50 -15.87
C ILE A 325 35.93 -13.91 -14.64
N THR A 326 36.18 -13.22 -13.52
CA THR A 326 35.32 -13.29 -12.33
C THR A 326 34.02 -12.54 -12.62
N SER A 327 32.98 -13.27 -13.02
CA SER A 327 31.62 -12.73 -13.13
C SER A 327 31.10 -12.31 -11.75
N PRO A 328 30.37 -11.18 -11.65
CA PRO A 328 29.72 -10.77 -10.41
C PRO A 328 28.61 -11.76 -10.02
N PRO A 329 28.30 -11.90 -8.72
CA PRO A 329 27.26 -12.80 -8.24
C PRO A 329 25.90 -12.32 -8.76
N CYS A 330 25.30 -13.11 -9.64
CA CYS A 330 23.90 -12.99 -10.03
C CYS A 330 23.07 -13.46 -8.83
N MET A 331 22.31 -12.56 -8.21
CA MET A 331 21.31 -12.99 -7.22
C MET A 331 20.22 -13.75 -7.97
N GLU A 332 19.98 -15.02 -7.62
CA GLU A 332 18.92 -15.83 -8.21
C GLU A 332 17.54 -15.24 -7.87
N PRO A 333 16.78 -14.70 -8.84
CA PRO A 333 15.48 -14.09 -8.59
C PRO A 333 14.40 -15.13 -8.24
N GLY A 334 14.61 -16.41 -8.56
CA GLY A 334 13.60 -17.47 -8.42
C GLY A 334 13.16 -17.75 -6.98
N VAL A 335 14.08 -17.80 -6.01
CA VAL A 335 13.75 -18.26 -4.64
C VAL A 335 12.78 -17.32 -3.92
N ALA A 336 12.95 -16.00 -4.09
CA ALA A 336 12.09 -15.01 -3.44
C ALA A 336 10.65 -15.04 -3.98
N VAL A 337 10.45 -15.36 -5.26
CA VAL A 337 9.12 -15.44 -5.87
C VAL A 337 8.33 -16.62 -5.27
N TYR A 338 8.99 -17.77 -5.12
CA TYR A 338 8.35 -18.98 -4.59
C TYR A 338 7.87 -18.81 -3.15
N ASP A 339 8.64 -18.14 -2.28
CA ASP A 339 8.24 -17.89 -0.89
C ASP A 339 6.97 -17.01 -0.82
N GLU A 340 6.91 -15.95 -1.63
CA GLU A 340 5.73 -15.06 -1.72
C GLU A 340 4.48 -15.81 -2.20
N ILE A 341 4.65 -16.69 -3.20
CA ILE A 341 3.55 -17.51 -3.71
C ILE A 341 3.06 -18.48 -2.64
N LEU A 342 3.97 -19.13 -1.92
CA LEU A 342 3.61 -20.09 -0.88
C LEU A 342 2.85 -19.41 0.27
N GLU A 343 3.27 -18.21 0.68
CA GLU A 343 2.55 -17.43 1.69
C GLU A 343 1.14 -17.02 1.21
N LEU A 344 1.01 -16.60 -0.05
CA LEU A 344 -0.30 -16.34 -0.65
C LEU A 344 -1.15 -17.61 -0.66
N VAL A 345 -0.64 -18.72 -1.19
CA VAL A 345 -1.38 -20.00 -1.25
C VAL A 345 -1.84 -20.44 0.14
N ASP A 346 -1.00 -20.31 1.17
CA ASP A 346 -1.39 -20.60 2.56
C ASP A 346 -2.48 -19.65 3.05
N HIS A 347 -2.35 -18.33 2.84
CA HIS A 347 -3.37 -17.34 3.20
C HIS A 347 -4.73 -17.68 2.57
N PHE A 348 -4.75 -18.00 1.28
CA PHE A 348 -5.97 -18.39 0.55
C PHE A 348 -6.51 -19.75 0.99
N SER A 349 -5.64 -20.71 1.31
CA SER A 349 -6.04 -22.03 1.82
C SER A 349 -6.72 -21.95 3.18
N ARG A 350 -6.19 -21.11 4.09
CA ARG A 350 -6.83 -20.81 5.38
C ARG A 350 -8.19 -20.17 5.19
N ALA A 351 -8.28 -19.19 4.29
CA ALA A 351 -9.56 -18.57 3.94
C ALA A 351 -10.57 -19.61 3.43
N ALA A 352 -10.17 -20.56 2.58
CA ALA A 352 -11.06 -21.61 2.09
C ALA A 352 -11.52 -22.59 3.21
N ALA A 353 -10.71 -22.78 4.25
CA ALA A 353 -10.95 -23.75 5.32
C ALA A 353 -11.91 -23.27 6.42
N ASP A 354 -12.01 -21.95 6.67
CA ASP A 354 -12.86 -21.34 7.71
C ASP A 354 -14.37 -21.35 7.38
N LYS A 355 -14.93 -22.55 7.16
CA LYS A 355 -16.34 -22.77 6.77
C LYS A 355 -17.36 -22.55 7.90
#